data_AF-A0A835CNW3-F1
#
_entry.id   AF-A0A835CNW3-F1
#
_cell.length_a   1.000
_cell.length_b   1.000
_cell.length_c   1.000
_cell.angle_alpha   90.00
_cell.angle_beta   90.00
_cell.angle_gamma   90.00
#
_symmetry.space_group_name_H-M   'P 1'
#
loop_
_entity.id
_entity.type
_entity.pdbx_description
1 polymer ?
#
loop_
_entity_poly.entity_id
_entity_poly.type
_entity_poly.pdbx_seq_one_letter_code
_entity_poly.pdbx_strand_id
1 'polypeptide(L)'
;MAGSQGQTAKVILKSEDGISFLVDYEAVKKSKTLEKIMNEIGIAPNVMKTVNVPNVPADILRKIIQYIEHYKDVNESDDEDPEEICLISNWDKAFLKVDETTLFRLLTCAHYMEIKGLIRATSKTVAQMIMNKTPDQIRERFGIENDIVEEVQAENDHVENVQAENDHVENVQAENDHVENVQAENDHVENVQAENDHVENVQAENGHVENVQAEKGHVEEAQADNGHVEDVQAEKGHVEDVQAEKGHVEDVQAEKDHVEEVQAEKGHVENDDKKEEVSEL
;
A
#
# COMPACT_ATOMS: atom_id res chain seq x y z
N MET A 1 -6.54 -36.26 49.36
CA MET A 1 -5.17 -35.72 49.45
C MET A 1 -5.15 -34.43 48.65
N ALA A 2 -4.69 -33.34 49.25
CA ALA A 2 -4.78 -31.99 48.72
C ALA A 2 -4.00 -31.86 47.40
N GLY A 3 -4.64 -31.30 46.37
CA GLY A 3 -3.99 -30.95 45.11
C GLY A 3 -2.93 -29.88 45.37
N SER A 4 -1.69 -30.15 44.96
CA SER A 4 -0.64 -29.15 44.98
C SER A 4 -1.03 -28.02 44.03
N GLN A 5 -1.36 -26.85 44.57
CA GLN A 5 -1.31 -25.63 43.78
C GLN A 5 0.16 -25.41 43.41
N GLY A 6 0.52 -25.77 42.17
CA GLY A 6 1.84 -25.53 41.62
C GLY A 6 2.11 -24.03 41.63
N GLN A 7 3.18 -23.64 42.30
CA GLN A 7 3.62 -22.26 42.38
C GLN A 7 4.02 -21.81 40.96
N THR A 8 3.21 -20.96 40.31
CA THR A 8 3.51 -20.48 38.96
C THR A 8 4.67 -19.48 39.04
N ALA A 9 5.71 -19.72 38.23
CA ALA A 9 6.83 -18.80 38.12
C ALA A 9 6.33 -17.45 37.57
N LYS A 10 6.79 -16.34 38.14
CA LYS A 10 6.38 -14.99 37.74
C LYS A 10 7.56 -14.13 37.32
N VAL A 11 7.32 -13.22 36.39
CA VAL A 11 8.29 -12.26 35.84
C VAL A 11 7.72 -10.85 35.94
N ILE A 12 8.60 -9.86 36.12
CA ILE A 12 8.19 -8.45 36.15
C ILE A 12 8.48 -7.84 34.78
N LEU A 13 7.46 -7.39 34.06
CA LEU A 13 7.60 -6.62 32.83
C LEU A 13 7.49 -5.14 33.15
N LYS A 14 8.41 -4.31 32.67
CA LYS A 14 8.37 -2.85 32.84
C LYS A 14 8.10 -2.19 31.49
N SER A 15 6.99 -1.45 31.39
CA SER A 15 6.61 -0.70 30.20
C SER A 15 7.57 0.45 29.90
N GLU A 16 7.39 1.08 28.75
CA GLU A 16 8.10 2.30 28.36
C GLU A 16 7.92 3.43 29.38
N ASP A 17 6.69 3.64 29.87
CA ASP A 17 6.36 4.61 30.92
C ASP A 17 6.96 4.28 32.30
N GLY A 18 7.68 3.18 32.41
CA GLY A 18 8.31 2.70 33.62
C GLY A 18 7.38 2.01 34.62
N ILE A 19 6.15 1.70 34.20
CA ILE A 19 5.17 0.97 35.02
C ILE A 19 5.48 -0.53 34.97
N SER A 20 5.51 -1.18 36.13
CA SER A 20 5.84 -2.61 36.23
C SER A 20 4.59 -3.48 36.44
N PHE A 21 4.56 -4.62 35.76
CA PHE A 21 3.49 -5.61 35.79
C PHE A 21 4.05 -6.98 36.15
N LEU A 22 3.33 -7.71 36.99
CA LEU A 22 3.71 -9.07 37.39
C LEU A 22 2.92 -10.08 36.56
N VAL A 23 3.62 -10.93 35.80
CA VAL A 23 3.02 -11.81 34.77
C VAL A 23 3.48 -13.25 34.98
N ASP A 24 2.64 -14.23 34.66
CA ASP A 24 3.00 -15.66 34.67
C ASP A 24 4.09 -15.95 33.61
N TYR A 25 5.14 -16.67 34.00
CA TYR A 25 6.28 -17.05 33.16
C TYR A 25 5.85 -17.80 31.90
N GLU A 26 4.88 -18.71 32.01
CA GLU A 26 4.36 -19.47 30.86
C GLU A 26 3.59 -18.59 29.88
N ALA A 27 2.87 -17.57 30.36
CA ALA A 27 2.17 -16.62 29.49
C ALA A 27 3.17 -15.77 28.69
N VAL A 28 4.30 -15.40 29.29
CA VAL A 28 5.33 -14.59 28.61
C VAL A 28 5.95 -15.32 27.41
N LYS A 29 6.00 -16.65 27.41
CA LYS A 29 6.50 -17.45 26.27
C LYS A 29 5.67 -17.30 24.99
N LYS A 30 4.46 -16.73 25.08
CA LYS A 30 3.66 -16.38 23.90
C LYS A 30 4.28 -15.26 23.06
N SER A 31 5.11 -14.43 23.68
CA SER A 31 5.91 -13.44 22.97
C SER A 31 7.28 -14.02 22.67
N LYS A 32 7.61 -14.21 21.39
CA LYS A 32 8.94 -14.66 20.99
C LYS A 32 10.02 -13.65 21.38
N THR A 33 9.71 -12.36 21.27
CA THR A 33 10.62 -11.28 21.69
C THR A 33 10.96 -11.40 23.17
N LEU A 34 9.96 -11.54 24.04
CA LEU A 34 10.20 -11.69 25.48
C LEU A 34 10.87 -13.02 25.82
N GLU A 35 10.52 -14.11 25.15
CA GLU A 35 11.17 -15.41 25.33
C GLU A 35 12.67 -15.35 25.03
N LYS A 36 13.06 -14.73 23.90
CA LYS A 36 14.48 -14.50 23.55
C LYS A 36 15.19 -13.70 24.64
N ILE A 37 14.62 -12.59 25.07
CA ILE A 37 15.19 -11.72 26.11
C ILE A 37 15.35 -12.47 27.43
N MET A 38 14.36 -13.28 27.83
CA MET A 38 14.42 -14.05 29.07
C MET A 38 15.52 -15.11 29.03
N ASN A 39 15.70 -15.77 27.89
CA ASN A 39 16.75 -16.78 27.67
C ASN A 39 18.15 -16.16 27.70
N GLU A 40 18.34 -14.99 27.07
CA GLU A 40 19.63 -14.26 27.09
C GLU A 40 20.03 -13.80 28.49
N ILE A 41 19.06 -13.32 29.26
CA ILE A 41 19.28 -12.82 30.63
C ILE A 41 19.46 -13.98 31.64
N GLY A 42 19.12 -15.21 31.24
CA GLY A 42 19.19 -16.41 32.09
C GLY A 42 18.17 -16.39 33.23
N ILE A 43 16.96 -15.91 32.99
CA ILE A 43 15.90 -15.85 34.01
C ILE A 43 15.35 -17.26 34.23
N ALA A 44 15.81 -17.91 35.31
CA ALA A 44 15.23 -19.17 35.77
C ALA A 44 13.80 -18.95 36.33
N PRO A 45 12.91 -19.96 36.27
CA PRO A 45 11.59 -19.87 36.87
C PRO A 45 11.69 -19.52 38.37
N ASN A 46 10.91 -18.53 38.81
CA ASN A 46 10.87 -17.94 40.17
C ASN A 46 11.98 -16.93 40.54
N VAL A 47 12.81 -16.47 39.60
CA VAL A 47 13.68 -15.32 39.84
C VAL A 47 12.93 -14.03 39.50
N MET A 48 12.63 -13.20 40.51
CA MET A 48 12.05 -11.87 40.29
C MET A 48 13.06 -10.94 39.64
N LYS A 49 13.15 -10.99 38.32
CA LYS A 49 13.93 -10.06 37.50
C LYS A 49 12.98 -9.22 36.66
N THR A 50 13.37 -7.95 36.51
CA THR A 50 12.62 -6.99 35.68
C THR A 50 13.11 -7.09 34.24
N VAL A 51 12.18 -7.31 33.32
CA VAL A 51 12.39 -7.24 31.87
C VAL A 51 11.81 -5.92 31.39
N ASN A 52 12.63 -5.08 30.78
CA ASN A 52 12.17 -3.83 30.20
C ASN A 52 11.58 -4.09 28.81
N VAL A 53 10.41 -3.52 28.55
CA VAL A 53 9.71 -3.60 27.27
C VAL A 53 9.62 -2.19 26.70
N PRO A 54 10.66 -1.73 25.98
CA PRO A 54 10.64 -0.40 25.36
C PRO A 54 9.59 -0.33 24.25
N ASN A 55 9.15 0.88 23.90
CA ASN A 55 8.17 1.17 22.83
C ASN A 55 6.76 0.59 23.06
N VAL A 56 6.47 0.09 24.26
CA VAL A 56 5.13 -0.41 24.61
C VAL A 56 4.61 0.40 25.81
N PRO A 57 3.62 1.28 25.58
CA PRO A 57 2.94 2.02 26.63
C PRO A 57 2.25 1.10 27.65
N ALA A 58 2.10 1.57 28.88
CA ALA A 58 1.60 0.76 29.99
C ALA A 58 0.14 0.29 29.83
N ASP A 59 -0.70 1.10 29.20
CA ASP A 59 -2.10 0.77 28.87
C ASP A 59 -2.20 -0.35 27.83
N ILE A 60 -1.37 -0.29 26.79
CA ILE A 60 -1.27 -1.32 25.75
C ILE A 60 -0.66 -2.59 26.33
N LEU A 61 0.43 -2.49 27.10
CA LEU A 61 1.07 -3.64 27.73
C LEU A 61 0.09 -4.37 28.66
N ARG A 62 -0.75 -3.64 29.41
CA ARG A 62 -1.79 -4.26 30.25
C ARG A 62 -2.76 -5.12 29.45
N LYS A 63 -3.20 -4.65 28.28
CA LYS A 63 -4.06 -5.42 27.38
C LYS A 63 -3.34 -6.63 26.78
N ILE A 64 -2.09 -6.47 26.37
CA ILE A 64 -1.27 -7.60 25.88
C ILE A 64 -1.14 -8.67 26.96
N ILE A 65 -0.86 -8.28 28.21
CA ILE A 65 -0.78 -9.19 29.35
C ILE A 65 -2.10 -9.94 29.53
N GLN A 66 -3.24 -9.23 29.49
CA GLN A 66 -4.56 -9.84 29.57
C GLN A 66 -4.79 -10.90 28.48
N TYR A 67 -4.33 -10.63 27.25
CA TYR A 67 -4.43 -11.57 26.13
C TYR A 67 -3.57 -12.83 26.36
N ILE A 68 -2.29 -12.66 26.64
CA ILE A 68 -1.37 -13.81 26.81
C ILE A 68 -1.72 -14.66 28.03
N GLU A 69 -2.29 -14.07 29.09
CA GLU A 69 -2.78 -14.83 30.23
C GLU A 69 -4.03 -15.64 29.91
N HIS A 70 -4.92 -15.14 29.05
CA HIS A 70 -6.09 -15.88 28.59
C HIS A 70 -5.70 -17.11 27.75
N TYR A 71 -4.70 -16.94 26.87
CA TYR A 71 -4.26 -17.98 25.93
C TYR A 71 -3.05 -18.79 26.40
N LYS A 72 -2.62 -18.65 27.67
CA LYS A 72 -1.38 -19.29 28.17
C LYS A 72 -1.38 -20.82 28.02
N ASP A 73 -2.53 -21.46 28.16
CA ASP A 73 -2.69 -22.92 28.11
C ASP A 73 -3.07 -23.43 26.70
N VAL A 74 -3.30 -22.54 25.74
CA VAL A 74 -3.75 -22.88 24.38
C VAL A 74 -2.54 -22.96 23.46
N ASN A 75 -2.28 -24.09 22.82
CA ASN A 75 -1.27 -24.15 21.76
C ASN A 75 -1.88 -23.67 20.44
N GLU A 76 -1.34 -22.59 19.88
CA GLU A 76 -1.74 -22.08 18.57
C GLU A 76 -1.26 -23.07 17.49
N SER A 77 -2.17 -23.55 16.64
CA SER A 77 -1.81 -24.28 15.42
C SER A 77 -1.43 -23.29 14.33
N ASP A 78 -0.43 -23.66 13.52
CA ASP A 78 -0.11 -22.91 12.30
C ASP A 78 -1.06 -23.29 11.15
N ASP A 79 -1.76 -24.43 11.25
CA ASP A 79 -2.80 -24.85 10.32
C ASP A 79 -4.14 -24.24 10.75
N GLU A 80 -4.53 -23.13 10.13
CA GLU A 80 -5.90 -22.59 10.17
C GLU A 80 -6.65 -23.03 8.92
N ASP A 81 -7.89 -23.51 9.13
CA ASP A 81 -8.80 -23.83 8.03
C ASP A 81 -9.11 -22.55 7.23
N PRO A 82 -8.93 -22.55 5.89
CA PRO A 82 -9.28 -21.41 5.02
C PRO A 82 -10.66 -20.81 5.29
N GLU A 83 -11.64 -21.64 5.68
CA GLU A 83 -13.01 -21.21 5.96
C GLU A 83 -13.15 -20.52 7.33
N GLU A 84 -12.25 -20.79 8.28
CA GLU A 84 -12.24 -20.17 9.61
C GLU A 84 -11.29 -18.96 9.74
N ILE A 85 -10.52 -18.64 8.69
CA ILE A 85 -9.56 -17.52 8.70
C ILE A 85 -10.23 -16.19 9.09
N CYS A 86 -11.48 -15.94 8.69
CA CYS A 86 -12.17 -14.69 9.05
C CYS A 86 -13.02 -14.77 10.33
N LEU A 87 -13.10 -15.94 10.97
CA LEU A 87 -13.88 -16.12 12.19
C LEU A 87 -13.05 -15.72 13.41
N ILE A 88 -13.57 -14.73 14.14
CA ILE A 88 -13.00 -14.25 15.39
C ILE A 88 -13.78 -14.87 16.54
N SER A 89 -13.06 -15.41 17.53
CA SER A 89 -13.65 -15.93 18.76
C SER A 89 -14.52 -14.87 19.45
N ASN A 90 -15.58 -15.30 20.14
CA ASN A 90 -16.43 -14.37 20.90
C ASN A 90 -15.64 -13.61 21.98
N TRP A 91 -14.60 -14.25 22.55
CA TRP A 91 -13.75 -13.59 23.53
C TRP A 91 -12.88 -12.52 22.86
N ASP A 92 -12.25 -12.84 21.73
CA ASP A 92 -11.42 -11.89 20.98
C ASP A 92 -12.24 -10.70 20.50
N LYS A 93 -13.47 -10.92 20.01
CA LYS A 93 -14.40 -9.84 19.64
C LYS A 93 -14.69 -8.90 20.81
N ALA A 94 -14.88 -9.44 22.02
CA ALA A 94 -15.13 -8.64 23.21
C ALA A 94 -13.85 -7.92 23.68
N PHE A 95 -12.69 -8.57 23.56
CA PHE A 95 -11.38 -8.05 23.95
C PHE A 95 -10.93 -6.89 23.03
N LEU A 96 -11.12 -7.05 21.72
CA LEU A 96 -10.76 -6.08 20.68
C LEU A 96 -11.86 -5.03 20.42
N LYS A 97 -12.92 -5.01 21.23
CA LYS A 97 -13.90 -3.93 21.24
C LYS A 97 -13.33 -2.68 21.93
N VAL A 98 -12.40 -2.04 21.25
CA VAL A 98 -11.70 -0.82 21.66
C VAL A 98 -11.82 0.24 20.57
N ASP A 99 -11.40 1.47 20.86
CA ASP A 99 -11.25 2.51 19.84
C ASP A 99 -10.14 2.14 18.84
N GLU A 100 -10.21 2.74 17.64
CA GLU A 100 -9.32 2.43 16.52
C GLU A 100 -7.86 2.76 16.85
N THR A 101 -7.60 3.85 17.57
CA THR A 101 -6.25 4.21 18.02
C THR A 101 -5.64 3.12 18.91
N THR A 102 -6.41 2.61 19.86
CA THR A 102 -5.98 1.50 20.73
C THR A 102 -5.82 0.20 19.95
N LEU A 103 -6.71 -0.08 18.98
CA LEU A 103 -6.61 -1.27 18.13
C LEU A 103 -5.34 -1.27 17.29
N PHE A 104 -5.03 -0.16 16.61
CA PHE A 104 -3.82 -0.03 15.81
C PHE A 104 -2.56 -0.09 16.68
N ARG A 105 -2.56 0.56 17.84
CA ARG A 105 -1.46 0.44 18.81
C ARG A 105 -1.26 -1.00 19.28
N LEU A 106 -2.34 -1.73 19.55
CA LEU A 106 -2.28 -3.15 19.89
C LEU A 106 -1.68 -3.98 18.75
N LEU A 107 -2.09 -3.73 17.50
CA LEU A 107 -1.54 -4.41 16.33
C LEU A 107 -0.03 -4.14 16.18
N THR A 108 0.40 -2.88 16.26
CA THR A 108 1.82 -2.50 16.18
C THR A 108 2.64 -3.14 17.31
N CYS A 109 2.14 -3.09 18.56
CA CYS A 109 2.85 -3.67 19.70
C CYS A 109 2.85 -5.20 19.66
N ALA A 110 1.77 -5.84 19.19
CA ALA A 110 1.70 -7.28 19.00
C ALA A 110 2.72 -7.76 17.97
N HIS A 111 2.90 -7.00 16.89
CA HIS A 111 3.94 -7.23 15.89
C HIS A 111 5.35 -7.10 16.49
N TYR A 112 5.61 -6.01 17.21
CA TYR A 112 6.88 -5.80 17.92
C TYR A 112 7.22 -6.93 18.92
N MET A 113 6.23 -7.41 19.65
CA MET A 113 6.38 -8.50 20.62
C MET A 113 6.31 -9.89 19.98
N GLU A 114 6.11 -9.98 18.66
CA GLU A 114 5.97 -11.23 17.89
C GLU A 114 4.90 -12.19 18.47
N ILE A 115 3.74 -11.66 18.88
CA ILE A 115 2.62 -12.47 19.43
C ILE A 115 1.67 -12.86 18.31
N LYS A 116 1.93 -14.00 17.67
CA LYS A 116 1.20 -14.50 16.48
C LYS A 116 -0.33 -14.44 16.63
N GLY A 117 -0.92 -15.06 17.65
CA GLY A 117 -2.37 -15.06 17.83
C GLY A 117 -2.98 -13.67 17.96
N LEU A 118 -2.31 -12.75 18.67
CA LEU A 118 -2.79 -11.37 18.82
C LEU A 118 -2.71 -10.59 17.50
N ILE A 119 -1.64 -10.79 16.72
CA ILE A 119 -1.52 -10.22 15.37
C ILE A 119 -2.68 -10.74 14.51
N ARG A 120 -2.92 -12.06 14.48
CA ARG A 120 -4.04 -12.63 13.72
C ARG A 120 -5.40 -12.07 14.17
N ALA A 121 -5.67 -12.03 15.48
CA ALA A 121 -6.95 -11.54 16.00
C ALA A 121 -7.20 -10.06 15.67
N THR A 122 -6.16 -9.22 15.79
CA THR A 122 -6.23 -7.79 15.44
C THR A 122 -6.38 -7.59 13.93
N SER A 123 -5.62 -8.30 13.09
CA SER A 123 -5.76 -8.30 11.63
C SER A 123 -7.14 -8.73 11.17
N LYS A 124 -7.70 -9.82 11.73
CA LYS A 124 -9.08 -10.27 11.43
C LYS A 124 -10.10 -9.19 11.80
N THR A 125 -9.89 -8.49 12.91
CA THR A 125 -10.80 -7.41 13.35
C THR A 125 -10.77 -6.23 12.38
N VAL A 126 -9.58 -5.81 11.93
CA VAL A 126 -9.44 -4.75 10.92
C VAL A 126 -10.05 -5.20 9.58
N ALA A 127 -9.83 -6.45 9.16
CA ALA A 127 -10.44 -6.99 7.95
C ALA A 127 -11.98 -6.96 8.01
N GLN A 128 -12.59 -7.29 9.17
CA GLN A 128 -14.04 -7.16 9.36
C GLN A 128 -14.55 -5.70 9.31
N MET A 129 -13.70 -4.71 9.59
CA MET A 129 -14.05 -3.30 9.47
C MET A 129 -14.11 -2.82 8.01
N ILE A 130 -13.32 -3.46 7.14
CA ILE A 130 -13.20 -3.17 5.70
C ILE A 130 -14.24 -3.98 4.91
N MET A 131 -14.54 -5.20 5.35
CA MET A 131 -15.46 -6.10 4.66
C MET A 131 -16.85 -5.47 4.47
N ASN A 132 -17.37 -5.53 3.24
CA ASN A 132 -18.65 -4.94 2.82
C ASN A 132 -18.71 -3.40 2.92
N LYS A 133 -17.57 -2.71 2.89
CA LYS A 133 -17.48 -1.25 2.74
C LYS A 133 -17.05 -0.88 1.33
N THR A 134 -17.50 0.28 0.87
CA THR A 134 -16.99 0.88 -0.37
C THR A 134 -15.62 1.52 -0.13
N PRO A 135 -14.79 1.71 -1.16
CA PRO A 135 -13.53 2.45 -1.06
C PRO A 135 -13.69 3.79 -0.33
N ASP A 136 -14.69 4.60 -0.68
CA ASP A 136 -14.94 5.90 -0.03
C ASP A 136 -15.22 5.78 1.48
N GLN A 137 -16.01 4.78 1.88
CA GLN A 137 -16.32 4.54 3.30
C GLN A 137 -15.09 4.07 4.08
N ILE A 138 -14.17 3.36 3.41
CA ILE A 138 -12.89 2.96 3.99
C ILE A 138 -12.01 4.21 4.12
N ARG A 139 -11.88 5.01 3.06
CA ARG A 139 -11.10 6.25 3.04
C ARG A 139 -11.56 7.22 4.14
N GLU A 140 -12.86 7.51 4.21
CA GLU A 140 -13.44 8.37 5.25
C GLU A 140 -13.16 7.84 6.66
N ARG A 141 -13.33 6.53 6.86
CA ARG A 141 -13.18 5.93 8.20
C ARG A 141 -11.73 5.90 8.68
N PHE A 142 -10.79 5.61 7.78
CA PHE A 142 -9.37 5.50 8.12
C PHE A 142 -8.60 6.81 7.90
N GLY A 143 -9.25 7.86 7.40
CA GLY A 143 -8.63 9.15 7.09
C GLY A 143 -7.59 9.03 5.98
N ILE A 144 -7.88 8.19 4.98
CA ILE A 144 -7.03 8.01 3.79
C ILE A 144 -7.47 9.04 2.77
N GLU A 145 -6.51 9.77 2.20
CA GLU A 145 -6.76 10.75 1.13
C GLU A 145 -7.26 10.04 -0.14
N ASN A 146 -8.09 10.72 -0.94
CA ASN A 146 -8.52 10.18 -2.23
C ASN A 146 -7.63 10.74 -3.31
N ASP A 147 -6.67 9.93 -3.74
CA ASP A 147 -5.64 10.33 -4.69
C ASP A 147 -6.02 9.93 -6.13
N ILE A 148 -7.25 9.46 -6.36
CA ILE A 148 -7.79 9.08 -7.68
C ILE A 148 -8.23 10.33 -8.45
N VAL A 149 -7.80 10.43 -9.71
CA VAL A 149 -8.31 11.40 -10.69
C VAL A 149 -9.00 10.66 -11.84
N GLU A 150 -10.32 10.51 -11.75
CA GLU A 150 -11.13 9.66 -12.65
C GLU A 150 -11.63 10.35 -13.94
N GLU A 151 -11.88 11.67 -13.90
CA GLU A 151 -12.41 12.41 -15.05
C GLU A 151 -12.08 13.91 -14.93
N VAL A 152 -11.34 14.44 -15.91
CA VAL A 152 -11.03 15.86 -16.02
C VAL A 152 -11.40 16.31 -17.42
N GLN A 153 -12.48 17.07 -17.56
CA GLN A 153 -12.99 17.54 -18.84
C GLN A 153 -13.14 19.06 -18.87
N ALA A 154 -12.64 19.67 -19.96
CA ALA A 154 -12.84 21.09 -20.24
C ALA A 154 -13.33 21.31 -21.68
N GLU A 155 -14.37 22.13 -21.84
CA GLU A 155 -14.97 22.40 -23.17
C GLU A 155 -14.27 23.56 -23.89
N ASN A 156 -13.93 24.65 -23.19
CA ASN A 156 -13.33 25.86 -23.79
C ASN A 156 -12.18 26.41 -22.94
N ASP A 157 -11.51 25.53 -22.21
CA ASP A 157 -10.39 25.88 -21.33
C ASP A 157 -9.34 24.77 -21.40
N HIS A 158 -8.13 25.11 -20.98
CA HIS A 158 -6.99 24.21 -20.89
C HIS A 158 -7.14 23.26 -19.70
N VAL A 159 -6.64 22.04 -19.85
CA VAL A 159 -6.49 21.10 -18.75
C VAL A 159 -5.01 21.03 -18.41
N GLU A 160 -4.62 21.61 -17.27
CA GLU A 160 -3.23 21.66 -16.83
C GLU A 160 -3.06 21.07 -15.42
N ASN A 161 -1.87 20.52 -15.15
CA ASN A 161 -1.41 20.10 -13.83
C ASN A 161 -2.29 19.00 -13.19
N VAL A 162 -2.61 17.96 -13.97
CA VAL A 162 -3.36 16.80 -13.50
C VAL A 162 -2.38 15.79 -12.91
N GLN A 163 -2.38 15.59 -11.61
CA GLN A 163 -1.37 14.77 -10.92
C GLN A 163 -2.00 13.79 -9.94
N ALA A 164 -1.47 12.56 -9.90
CA ALA A 164 -1.77 11.54 -8.90
C ALA A 164 -0.47 10.93 -8.33
N GLU A 165 -0.30 10.91 -7.00
CA GLU A 165 0.95 10.40 -6.39
C GLU A 165 0.94 8.87 -6.21
N ASN A 166 -0.20 8.27 -5.87
CA ASN A 166 -0.29 6.84 -5.52
C ASN A 166 -1.45 6.12 -6.22
N ASP A 167 -1.97 6.71 -7.29
CA ASP A 167 -3.13 6.22 -8.02
C ASP A 167 -3.03 6.66 -9.48
N HIS A 168 -3.98 6.23 -10.29
CA HIS A 168 -4.02 6.45 -11.74
C HIS A 168 -4.70 7.78 -12.12
N VAL A 169 -4.35 8.26 -13.30
CA VAL A 169 -5.03 9.39 -13.96
C VAL A 169 -5.74 8.84 -15.20
N GLU A 170 -7.06 9.03 -15.27
CA GLU A 170 -7.88 8.55 -16.39
C GLU A 170 -8.77 9.67 -16.95
N ASN A 171 -9.08 9.58 -18.25
CA ASN A 171 -10.10 10.40 -18.93
C ASN A 171 -9.85 11.92 -18.80
N VAL A 172 -8.67 12.35 -19.23
CA VAL A 172 -8.26 13.76 -19.25
C VAL A 172 -8.53 14.32 -20.64
N GLN A 173 -9.50 15.22 -20.78
CA GLN A 173 -9.95 15.69 -22.09
C GLN A 173 -10.12 17.21 -22.16
N ALA A 174 -9.63 17.79 -23.25
CA ALA A 174 -9.92 19.17 -23.65
C ALA A 174 -10.55 19.19 -25.05
N GLU A 175 -11.73 19.79 -25.20
CA GLU A 175 -12.37 19.92 -26.52
C GLU A 175 -11.68 21.02 -27.34
N ASN A 176 -11.73 22.28 -26.90
CA ASN A 176 -11.30 23.43 -27.71
C ASN A 176 -9.92 24.03 -27.32
N ASP A 177 -9.18 23.35 -26.46
CA ASP A 177 -7.87 23.80 -25.96
C ASP A 177 -6.92 22.60 -25.76
N HIS A 178 -5.78 22.81 -25.12
CA HIS A 178 -4.73 21.82 -24.91
C HIS A 178 -4.83 21.08 -23.57
N VAL A 179 -4.16 19.93 -23.49
CA VAL A 179 -3.92 19.17 -22.27
C VAL A 179 -2.42 19.17 -21.98
N GLU A 180 -2.01 19.62 -20.79
CA GLU A 180 -0.60 19.72 -20.40
C GLU A 180 -0.36 19.18 -18.97
N ASN A 181 0.82 18.61 -18.73
CA ASN A 181 1.32 18.25 -17.40
C ASN A 181 0.40 17.22 -16.70
N VAL A 182 0.23 16.07 -17.32
CA VAL A 182 -0.56 14.94 -16.80
C VAL A 182 0.40 13.89 -16.25
N GLN A 183 0.37 13.65 -14.93
CA GLN A 183 1.38 12.83 -14.26
C GLN A 183 0.80 11.83 -13.26
N ALA A 184 1.36 10.62 -13.22
CA ALA A 184 1.13 9.63 -12.16
C ALA A 184 2.47 9.11 -11.61
N GLU A 185 2.71 9.11 -10.29
CA GLU A 185 4.04 8.71 -9.73
C GLU A 185 4.19 7.20 -9.41
N ASN A 186 3.09 6.46 -9.26
CA ASN A 186 3.13 5.04 -8.89
C ASN A 186 2.05 4.20 -9.59
N ASP A 187 1.44 4.74 -10.65
CA ASP A 187 0.38 4.08 -11.41
C ASP A 187 0.38 4.62 -12.85
N HIS A 188 -0.67 4.34 -13.61
CA HIS A 188 -0.77 4.67 -15.03
C HIS A 188 -1.49 5.99 -15.32
N VAL A 189 -1.22 6.54 -16.49
CA VAL A 189 -1.98 7.62 -17.13
C VAL A 189 -2.64 7.06 -18.37
N GLU A 190 -3.97 7.16 -18.48
CA GLU A 190 -4.73 6.63 -19.60
C GLU A 190 -5.78 7.64 -20.13
N ASN A 191 -6.08 7.56 -21.43
CA ASN A 191 -7.18 8.28 -22.08
C ASN A 191 -7.01 9.81 -21.99
N VAL A 192 -5.85 10.29 -22.46
CA VAL A 192 -5.53 11.73 -22.52
C VAL A 192 -5.82 12.25 -23.93
N GLN A 193 -6.74 13.20 -24.07
CA GLN A 193 -7.24 13.63 -25.39
C GLN A 193 -7.37 15.14 -25.53
N ALA A 194 -6.89 15.68 -26.65
CA ALA A 194 -7.20 17.03 -27.12
C ALA A 194 -7.88 16.99 -28.51
N GLU A 195 -9.11 17.50 -28.63
CA GLU A 195 -9.84 17.46 -29.92
C GLU A 195 -9.40 18.55 -30.91
N ASN A 196 -9.10 19.75 -30.41
CA ASN A 196 -8.79 20.91 -31.27
C ASN A 196 -7.37 21.45 -31.14
N ASP A 197 -6.62 21.01 -30.15
CA ASP A 197 -5.25 21.47 -29.89
C ASP A 197 -4.30 20.30 -29.64
N HIS A 198 -3.29 20.47 -28.79
CA HIS A 198 -2.21 19.53 -28.53
C HIS A 198 -2.29 18.87 -27.15
N VAL A 199 -1.54 17.79 -26.99
CA VAL A 199 -1.26 17.14 -25.71
C VAL A 199 0.23 17.20 -25.44
N GLU A 200 0.64 17.62 -24.24
CA GLU A 200 2.05 17.78 -23.88
C GLU A 200 2.30 17.30 -22.43
N ASN A 201 3.51 16.81 -22.16
CA ASN A 201 3.99 16.44 -20.81
C ASN A 201 3.12 15.37 -20.11
N VAL A 202 2.91 14.23 -20.78
CA VAL A 202 2.22 13.07 -20.19
C VAL A 202 3.24 12.10 -19.60
N GLN A 203 3.22 11.86 -18.29
CA GLN A 203 4.26 11.07 -17.63
C GLN A 203 3.71 10.08 -16.61
N ALA A 204 4.29 8.88 -16.55
CA ALA A 204 4.04 7.91 -15.48
C ALA A 204 5.37 7.44 -14.86
N GLU A 205 5.58 7.67 -13.56
CA GLU A 205 6.62 6.99 -12.80
C GLU A 205 6.08 5.66 -12.26
N ASN A 206 6.85 4.58 -12.44
CA ASN A 206 6.51 3.21 -12.07
C ASN A 206 5.17 2.68 -12.62
N GLY A 207 4.69 3.21 -13.74
CA GLY A 207 3.46 2.80 -14.41
C GLY A 207 3.54 2.93 -15.93
N HIS A 208 2.39 3.04 -16.59
CA HIS A 208 2.27 3.07 -18.05
C HIS A 208 1.56 4.34 -18.51
N VAL A 209 1.86 4.78 -19.73
CA VAL A 209 1.12 5.85 -20.42
C VAL A 209 0.42 5.22 -21.62
N GLU A 210 -0.90 5.32 -21.70
CA GLU A 210 -1.69 4.67 -22.76
C GLU A 210 -2.78 5.61 -23.31
N ASN A 211 -3.14 5.45 -24.58
CA ASN A 211 -4.24 6.17 -25.23
C ASN A 211 -4.08 7.70 -25.19
N VAL A 212 -2.94 8.21 -25.67
CA VAL A 212 -2.67 9.65 -25.76
C VAL A 212 -2.98 10.16 -27.17
N GLN A 213 -3.95 11.06 -27.31
CA GLN A 213 -4.50 11.43 -28.62
C GLN A 213 -4.66 12.94 -28.85
N ALA A 214 -4.23 13.41 -30.02
CA ALA A 214 -4.51 14.75 -30.51
C ALA A 214 -5.19 14.71 -31.90
N GLU A 215 -6.47 15.12 -32.00
CA GLU A 215 -7.21 15.03 -33.28
C GLU A 215 -6.84 16.15 -34.28
N LYS A 216 -6.43 17.33 -33.79
CA LYS A 216 -6.13 18.50 -34.65
C LYS A 216 -4.77 19.13 -34.39
N GLY A 217 -4.15 18.87 -33.24
CA GLY A 217 -2.79 19.28 -32.92
C GLY A 217 -1.80 18.13 -32.99
N HIS A 218 -0.85 18.16 -32.06
CA HIS A 218 0.30 17.26 -31.95
C HIS A 218 0.39 16.68 -30.52
N VAL A 219 1.25 15.68 -30.34
CA VAL A 219 1.65 15.17 -29.04
C VAL A 219 3.14 15.46 -28.85
N GLU A 220 3.51 16.27 -27.86
CA GLU A 220 4.89 16.77 -27.68
C GLU A 220 5.69 16.09 -26.55
N GLU A 221 5.09 15.22 -25.72
CA GLU A 221 5.85 14.35 -24.80
C GLU A 221 4.96 13.25 -24.19
N ALA A 222 5.42 11.98 -24.22
CA ALA A 222 4.77 10.87 -23.53
C ALA A 222 5.80 9.89 -22.95
N GLN A 223 5.92 9.82 -21.62
CA GLN A 223 7.02 9.11 -20.96
C GLN A 223 6.56 8.15 -19.86
N ALA A 224 7.18 6.97 -19.82
CA ALA A 224 7.02 6.01 -18.73
C ALA A 224 8.36 5.61 -18.10
N ASP A 225 8.54 5.99 -16.84
CA ASP A 225 9.67 5.56 -16.02
C ASP A 225 9.35 4.21 -15.39
N ASN A 226 10.01 3.15 -15.84
CA ASN A 226 9.73 1.79 -15.36
C ASN A 226 8.33 1.24 -15.71
N GLY A 227 7.87 1.54 -16.93
CA GLY A 227 6.79 0.81 -17.59
C GLY A 227 6.81 1.02 -19.10
N HIS A 228 5.64 1.27 -19.70
CA HIS A 228 5.43 1.20 -21.14
C HIS A 228 4.65 2.43 -21.62
N VAL A 229 4.85 2.79 -22.88
CA VAL A 229 4.06 3.83 -23.55
C VAL A 229 3.39 3.20 -24.77
N GLU A 230 2.06 3.25 -24.83
CA GLU A 230 1.27 2.59 -25.89
C GLU A 230 0.21 3.54 -26.46
N ASP A 231 -0.18 3.34 -27.72
CA ASP A 231 -1.30 4.05 -28.37
C ASP A 231 -1.19 5.59 -28.35
N VAL A 232 -0.05 6.13 -28.79
CA VAL A 232 0.17 7.58 -28.92
C VAL A 232 -0.10 8.04 -30.35
N GLN A 233 -1.11 8.89 -30.55
CA GLN A 233 -1.62 9.23 -31.88
C GLN A 233 -1.86 10.73 -32.10
N ALA A 234 -1.43 11.23 -33.26
CA ALA A 234 -1.83 12.54 -33.78
C ALA A 234 -2.49 12.40 -35.17
N GLU A 235 -3.75 12.83 -35.31
CA GLU A 235 -4.46 12.69 -36.60
C GLU A 235 -4.03 13.75 -37.63
N LYS A 236 -3.71 14.97 -37.20
CA LYS A 236 -3.42 16.11 -38.10
C LYS A 236 -2.09 16.80 -37.87
N GLY A 237 -1.43 16.52 -36.75
CA GLY A 237 -0.08 16.98 -36.45
C GLY A 237 0.92 15.83 -36.42
N HIS A 238 1.97 16.02 -35.63
CA HIS A 238 3.08 15.10 -35.42
C HIS A 238 3.05 14.54 -34.00
N VAL A 239 3.90 13.54 -33.76
CA VAL A 239 4.20 13.01 -32.43
C VAL A 239 5.71 13.08 -32.21
N GLU A 240 6.13 13.62 -31.07
CA GLU A 240 7.53 13.76 -30.66
C GLU A 240 7.71 13.24 -29.22
N ASP A 241 8.95 12.90 -28.86
CA ASP A 241 9.39 12.58 -27.49
C ASP A 241 8.58 11.49 -26.75
N VAL A 242 8.43 10.33 -27.39
CA VAL A 242 7.78 9.15 -26.79
C VAL A 242 8.83 8.18 -26.24
N GLN A 243 8.89 8.03 -24.91
CA GLN A 243 9.99 7.31 -24.25
C GLN A 243 9.55 6.34 -23.16
N ALA A 244 10.16 5.16 -23.12
CA ALA A 244 10.07 4.23 -21.98
C ALA A 244 11.46 3.89 -21.43
N GLU A 245 11.77 4.29 -20.18
CA GLU A 245 13.08 4.01 -19.59
C GLU A 245 13.31 2.51 -19.33
N LYS A 246 12.30 1.83 -18.77
CA LYS A 246 12.35 0.39 -18.47
C LYS A 246 11.07 -0.31 -18.87
N GLY A 247 10.90 -0.46 -20.17
CA GLY A 247 9.86 -1.28 -20.77
C GLY A 247 9.86 -1.12 -22.27
N HIS A 248 8.73 -0.75 -22.86
CA HIS A 248 8.57 -0.74 -24.31
C HIS A 248 7.69 0.39 -24.76
N VAL A 249 7.81 0.72 -26.04
CA VAL A 249 6.96 1.70 -26.70
C VAL A 249 6.28 1.01 -27.88
N GLU A 250 4.96 1.08 -27.96
CA GLU A 250 4.17 0.46 -29.03
C GLU A 250 3.16 1.44 -29.62
N ASP A 251 2.79 1.23 -30.88
CA ASP A 251 1.68 1.92 -31.57
C ASP A 251 1.74 3.46 -31.58
N VAL A 252 2.92 4.02 -31.83
CA VAL A 252 3.11 5.47 -32.02
C VAL A 252 2.87 5.89 -33.48
N GLN A 253 1.90 6.78 -33.71
CA GLN A 253 1.45 7.12 -35.07
C GLN A 253 1.12 8.62 -35.26
N ALA A 254 1.45 9.14 -36.44
CA ALA A 254 0.99 10.45 -36.92
C ALA A 254 0.41 10.31 -38.34
N GLU A 255 -0.91 10.43 -38.50
CA GLU A 255 -1.57 10.08 -39.77
C GLU A 255 -1.17 10.99 -40.94
N LYS A 256 -1.04 12.29 -40.67
CA LYS A 256 -0.88 13.33 -41.70
C LYS A 256 0.47 14.02 -41.68
N ASP A 257 1.33 13.71 -40.72
CA ASP A 257 2.64 14.32 -40.59
C ASP A 257 3.77 13.27 -40.38
N HIS A 258 4.54 13.38 -39.29
CA HIS A 258 5.70 12.56 -38.96
C HIS A 258 5.72 12.20 -37.47
N VAL A 259 6.54 11.20 -37.13
CA VAL A 259 6.83 10.75 -35.77
C VAL A 259 8.34 10.87 -35.57
N GLU A 260 8.77 11.54 -34.51
CA GLU A 260 10.18 11.75 -34.16
C GLU A 260 10.44 11.31 -32.70
N GLU A 261 11.71 11.01 -32.40
CA GLU A 261 12.22 10.75 -31.03
C GLU A 261 11.54 9.63 -30.21
N VAL A 262 11.16 8.51 -30.86
CA VAL A 262 10.58 7.34 -30.18
C VAL A 262 11.65 6.37 -29.67
N GLN A 263 11.70 6.11 -28.36
CA GLN A 263 12.78 5.31 -27.75
C GLN A 263 12.32 4.43 -26.58
N ALA A 264 12.95 3.27 -26.43
CA ALA A 264 12.87 2.45 -25.22
C ALA A 264 14.27 2.07 -24.73
N GLU A 265 14.76 2.69 -23.65
CA GLU A 265 16.18 2.53 -23.25
C GLU A 265 16.52 1.09 -22.84
N LYS A 266 15.63 0.46 -22.05
CA LYS A 266 15.84 -0.87 -21.47
C LYS A 266 14.73 -1.86 -21.86
N GLY A 267 14.25 -1.76 -23.11
CA GLY A 267 13.45 -2.80 -23.74
C GLY A 267 13.39 -2.65 -25.26
N HIS A 268 12.21 -2.43 -25.84
CA HIS A 268 12.03 -2.44 -27.30
C HIS A 268 10.94 -1.47 -27.77
N VAL A 269 10.98 -1.16 -29.06
CA VAL A 269 9.98 -0.35 -29.75
C VAL A 269 9.33 -1.22 -30.83
N GLU A 270 8.00 -1.31 -30.87
CA GLU A 270 7.24 -2.03 -31.90
C GLU A 270 6.14 -1.11 -32.48
N ASN A 271 6.40 -0.53 -33.66
CA ASN A 271 5.47 0.38 -34.36
C ASN A 271 5.11 -0.18 -35.74
N ASP A 272 3.84 -0.08 -36.13
CA ASP A 272 3.32 -0.65 -37.39
C ASP A 272 3.47 0.28 -38.62
N ASP A 273 4.01 1.50 -38.48
CA ASP A 273 3.96 2.54 -39.52
C ASP A 273 5.29 2.87 -40.26
N LYS A 274 5.18 3.03 -41.58
CA LYS A 274 6.26 2.92 -42.59
C LYS A 274 7.13 4.18 -42.83
N LYS A 275 7.44 4.99 -41.82
CA LYS A 275 8.33 6.16 -42.01
C LYS A 275 9.35 6.33 -40.88
N GLU A 276 10.16 5.32 -40.66
CA GLU A 276 11.28 5.43 -39.73
C GLU A 276 12.51 6.10 -40.38
N GLU A 277 12.90 7.27 -39.88
CA GLU A 277 14.33 7.57 -39.68
C GLU A 277 14.67 7.23 -38.22
N VAL A 278 14.90 5.95 -37.92
CA VAL A 278 15.46 5.56 -36.62
C VAL A 278 16.93 5.97 -36.56
N SER A 279 17.24 6.93 -35.71
CA SER A 279 18.60 7.29 -35.33
C SER A 279 19.06 6.34 -34.21
N GLU A 280 19.72 5.23 -34.55
CA GLU A 280 20.47 4.43 -33.58
C GLU A 280 21.78 5.14 -33.18
N LEU A 281 21.97 5.45 -31.89
CA LEU A 281 23.25 5.87 -31.29
C LEU A 281 23.83 4.79 -30.37
#